data_AF-A0A293LLD0-F1
#
_entry.id   AF-A0A293LLD0-F1
#
_cell.length_a   1.000
_cell.length_b   1.000
_cell.length_c   1.000
_cell.angle_alpha   90.00
_cell.angle_beta   90.00
_cell.angle_gamma   90.00
#
_symmetry.space_group_name_H-M   'P 1'
#
loop_
_entity.id
_entity.type
_entity.pdbx_description
1 polymer ?
#
loop_
_entity_poly.entity_id
_entity_poly.type
_entity_poly.pdbx_seq_one_letter_code
_entity_poly.pdbx_strand_id
1 'polypeptide(L)'
;MNQKQRKGIFPASHIKLKGFHIDNEGPYETVTPVEDPTVHEATCVLREWYPIWKKLYLERSGSKFLAIHKVMRDIMDWRRQLVMGTLTQDQMWDIKAKITAKIDWGNRYLGMDLVPRNRYLGMDLVPRVDCDAVNPDTLSPVELYQVHLKSSDSIGGLLGRGTMRRKEVQKALTHHLYLAMRDFSYNIGENMELRFTLYDAQCGEFISESFLVKVTKCGQSNFMEKLSNHFTVFTDLGNADLGKDLHLVIHIFRIGRMTNDSKKSTPQNYKRPVACGVLGISDILKQKNGSMLEDEQERTVKLSTCNENDFHQLHDIIVKKMNHKFSLLTGQDRTGVVLTLRTLHGSLPVLQQESPLLFKNITVTRKRGFSDVIMPGDVRNDLYFTLEKGEFEKGGKSTSKNIEAAVQLVSPDGQVLENCLSSGTGEENTMQFRSVVLYTTTTALTGLIL
;
A
#
# COMPACT_ATOMS: atom_id res chain seq x y z
N MET A 1 -1.57 19.89 -43.36
CA MET A 1 -1.57 19.76 -44.83
C MET A 1 -0.79 18.52 -45.25
N ASN A 2 -1.45 17.38 -45.45
CA ASN A 2 -0.85 16.22 -46.12
C ASN A 2 -1.11 16.36 -47.63
N GLN A 3 -0.10 16.75 -48.41
CA GLN A 3 -0.22 16.84 -49.87
C GLN A 3 -0.14 15.45 -50.50
N LYS A 4 -1.22 14.66 -50.39
CA LYS A 4 -1.36 13.32 -51.01
C LYS A 4 -1.22 13.34 -52.55
N GLN A 5 -1.19 14.53 -53.16
CA GLN A 5 -1.07 14.73 -54.62
C GLN A 5 0.38 14.71 -55.13
N ARG A 6 1.39 14.83 -54.26
CA ARG A 6 2.80 14.76 -54.69
C ARG A 6 3.24 13.29 -54.75
N LYS A 7 3.29 12.73 -55.96
CA LYS A 7 3.83 11.39 -56.25
C LYS A 7 5.25 11.52 -56.82
N GLY A 8 6.13 10.59 -56.46
CA GLY A 8 7.51 10.55 -56.95
C GLY A 8 8.23 9.30 -56.47
N ILE A 9 9.40 9.03 -57.06
CA ILE A 9 10.29 7.95 -56.61
C ILE A 9 11.12 8.43 -55.41
N PHE A 10 11.36 7.54 -54.45
CA PHE A 10 12.18 7.82 -53.28
C PHE A 10 13.07 6.62 -52.93
N PRO A 11 14.28 6.84 -52.39
CA PRO A 11 15.13 5.74 -51.92
C PRO A 11 14.45 4.98 -50.79
N ALA A 12 14.36 3.65 -50.93
CA ALA A 12 13.80 2.79 -49.90
C ALA A 12 14.58 2.90 -48.57
N SER A 13 15.89 3.15 -48.63
CA SER A 13 16.76 3.34 -47.46
C SER A 13 16.38 4.54 -46.58
N HIS A 14 15.61 5.51 -47.10
CA HIS A 14 15.21 6.71 -46.35
C HIS A 14 13.79 6.61 -45.77
N ILE A 15 13.07 5.51 -46.04
CA ILE A 15 11.68 5.32 -45.62
C ILE A 15 11.57 4.12 -44.69
N LYS A 16 11.08 4.35 -43.47
CA LYS A 16 10.70 3.29 -42.55
C LYS A 16 9.19 3.07 -42.61
N LEU A 17 8.78 1.91 -43.10
CA LEU A 17 7.38 1.49 -43.02
C LEU A 17 7.01 1.21 -41.56
N LYS A 18 5.85 1.70 -41.13
CA LYS A 18 5.24 1.42 -39.83
C LYS A 18 4.04 0.50 -40.02
N GLY A 19 3.60 -0.19 -38.98
CA GLY A 19 2.38 -1.00 -39.04
C GLY A 19 1.14 -0.14 -39.32
N PHE A 20 0.32 -0.58 -40.27
CA PHE A 20 -0.93 0.07 -40.64
C PHE A 20 -2.00 -1.00 -40.93
N HIS A 21 -3.27 -0.60 -40.78
CA HIS A 21 -4.45 -1.33 -41.21
C HIS A 21 -5.06 -0.59 -42.41
N ILE A 22 -5.68 -1.34 -43.32
CA ILE A 22 -6.40 -0.78 -44.48
C ILE A 22 -7.86 -1.17 -44.30
N ASP A 23 -8.70 -0.18 -44.06
CA ASP A 23 -10.15 -0.33 -44.05
C ASP A 23 -10.72 0.05 -45.43
N ASN A 24 -11.67 -0.74 -45.92
CA ASN A 24 -12.30 -0.69 -47.25
C ASN A 24 -11.32 -0.95 -48.42
N GLU A 25 -11.31 -2.19 -48.93
CA GLU A 25 -10.65 -2.52 -50.21
C GLU A 25 -11.47 -1.93 -51.38
N GLY A 26 -11.00 -0.82 -51.97
CA GLY A 26 -11.70 -0.13 -53.06
C GLY A 26 -11.24 1.32 -53.31
N PRO A 27 -11.99 2.15 -54.05
CA PRO A 27 -11.59 3.53 -54.38
C PRO A 27 -11.51 4.50 -53.17
N TYR A 28 -11.92 4.06 -51.98
CA TYR A 28 -11.88 4.82 -50.72
C TYR A 28 -11.11 4.05 -49.64
N GLU A 29 -9.89 3.61 -49.95
CA GLU A 29 -8.96 3.02 -48.99
C GLU A 29 -8.64 3.98 -47.84
N THR A 30 -8.94 3.56 -46.62
CA THR A 30 -8.61 4.31 -45.40
C THR A 30 -7.47 3.60 -44.69
N VAL A 31 -6.29 4.23 -44.71
CA VAL A 31 -5.10 3.70 -44.04
C VAL A 31 -5.05 4.24 -42.61
N THR A 32 -5.25 3.36 -41.62
CA THR A 32 -5.16 3.67 -40.19
C THR A 32 -3.85 3.11 -39.62
N PRO A 33 -3.08 3.86 -38.82
CA PRO A 33 -1.89 3.31 -38.18
C PRO A 33 -2.29 2.28 -37.11
N VAL A 34 -1.44 1.26 -36.89
CA VAL A 34 -1.61 0.31 -35.75
C VAL A 34 -1.27 0.98 -34.41
N GLU A 35 -0.67 2.17 -34.45
CA GLU A 35 -0.38 2.97 -33.25
C GLU A 35 -1.66 3.41 -32.54
N ASP A 36 -1.55 3.58 -31.22
CA ASP A 36 -2.64 4.02 -30.37
C ASP A 36 -3.33 5.31 -30.89
N PRO A 37 -4.67 5.35 -30.99
CA PRO A 37 -5.41 6.51 -31.50
C PRO A 37 -5.09 7.82 -30.77
N THR A 38 -4.87 7.78 -29.45
CA THR A 38 -4.51 8.96 -28.66
C THR A 38 -3.12 9.49 -29.01
N VAL A 39 -2.18 8.62 -29.38
CA VAL A 39 -0.83 9.02 -29.85
C VAL A 39 -0.94 9.72 -31.21
N HIS A 40 -1.79 9.22 -32.10
CA HIS A 40 -2.05 9.86 -33.38
C HIS A 40 -2.66 11.24 -33.18
N GLU A 41 -3.71 11.32 -32.37
CA GLU A 41 -4.42 12.56 -32.05
C GLU A 41 -3.48 13.62 -31.44
N ALA A 42 -2.69 13.26 -30.43
CA ALA A 42 -1.70 14.16 -29.83
C ALA A 42 -0.74 14.73 -30.89
N THR A 43 -0.37 13.93 -31.88
CA THR A 43 0.50 14.38 -32.99
C THR A 43 -0.20 15.40 -33.88
N CYS A 44 -1.47 15.18 -34.20
CA CYS A 44 -2.27 16.09 -35.03
C CYS A 44 -2.50 17.42 -34.31
N VAL A 45 -2.94 17.39 -33.05
CA VAL A 45 -3.18 18.59 -32.25
C VAL A 45 -1.91 19.44 -32.11
N LEU A 46 -0.75 18.83 -31.83
CA LEU A 46 0.50 19.57 -31.76
C LEU A 46 0.87 20.24 -33.09
N ARG A 47 0.59 19.59 -34.23
CA ARG A 47 0.84 20.16 -35.56
C ARG A 47 -0.09 21.33 -35.87
N GLU A 48 -1.32 21.29 -35.37
CA GLU A 48 -2.33 22.34 -35.54
C GLU A 48 -2.09 23.54 -34.60
N TRP A 49 -1.70 23.27 -33.35
CA TRP A 49 -1.37 24.32 -32.39
C TRP A 49 -0.07 25.03 -32.73
N TYR A 50 0.88 24.38 -33.39
CA TYR A 50 2.17 24.98 -33.75
C TYR A 50 2.09 26.30 -34.54
N PRO A 51 1.33 26.42 -35.64
CA PRO A 51 1.16 27.70 -36.33
C PRO A 51 0.40 28.74 -35.48
N ILE A 52 -0.57 28.31 -34.67
CA ILE A 52 -1.32 29.21 -33.77
C ILE A 52 -0.38 29.77 -32.70
N TRP A 53 0.45 28.92 -32.12
CA TRP A 53 1.47 29.29 -31.14
C TRP A 53 2.47 30.29 -31.70
N LYS A 54 2.92 30.12 -32.95
CA LYS A 54 3.74 31.12 -33.65
C LYS A 54 3.01 32.45 -33.83
N LYS A 55 1.72 32.41 -34.19
CA LYS A 55 0.89 33.62 -34.33
C LYS A 55 0.75 34.37 -33.00
N LEU A 56 0.53 33.66 -31.89
CA LEU A 56 0.46 34.25 -30.55
C LEU A 56 1.74 34.99 -30.14
N TYR A 57 2.91 34.49 -30.57
CA TYR A 57 4.18 35.17 -30.38
C TYR A 57 4.25 36.49 -31.15
N LEU A 58 3.86 36.47 -32.43
CA LEU A 58 3.83 37.67 -33.28
C LEU A 58 2.85 38.73 -32.78
N GLU A 59 1.71 38.30 -32.23
CA GLU A 59 0.68 39.17 -31.64
C GLU A 59 1.03 39.67 -30.23
N ARG A 60 2.23 39.34 -29.72
CA ARG A 60 2.72 39.72 -28.37
C ARG A 60 1.81 39.27 -27.22
N SER A 61 1.03 38.21 -27.40
CA SER A 61 0.18 37.64 -26.36
C SER A 61 0.99 36.70 -25.44
N GLY A 62 1.89 37.28 -24.65
CA GLY A 62 2.90 36.53 -23.88
C GLY A 62 2.33 35.51 -22.90
N SER A 63 1.20 35.81 -22.24
CA SER A 63 0.55 34.87 -21.31
C SER A 63 -0.04 33.65 -22.03
N LYS A 64 -0.73 33.86 -23.15
CA LYS A 64 -1.31 32.77 -23.97
C LYS A 64 -0.21 31.92 -24.62
N PHE A 65 0.84 32.58 -25.12
CA PHE A 65 1.99 31.91 -25.71
C PHE A 65 2.68 30.96 -24.72
N LEU A 66 2.96 31.44 -23.49
CA LEU A 66 3.60 30.62 -22.46
C LEU A 66 2.70 29.49 -21.97
N ALA A 67 1.40 29.75 -21.81
CA ALA A 67 0.44 28.73 -21.38
C ALA A 67 0.34 27.59 -22.40
N ILE A 68 0.19 27.90 -23.69
CA ILE A 68 0.11 26.91 -24.76
C ILE A 68 1.44 26.19 -24.96
N HIS A 69 2.58 26.88 -24.89
CA HIS A 69 3.89 26.24 -24.95
C HIS A 69 4.06 25.17 -23.87
N LYS A 70 3.64 25.47 -22.64
CA LYS A 70 3.70 24.50 -21.54
C LYS A 70 2.84 23.27 -21.83
N VAL A 71 1.59 23.47 -22.26
CA VAL A 71 0.69 22.34 -22.56
C VAL A 71 1.19 21.53 -23.76
N MET A 72 1.75 22.17 -24.79
CA MET A 72 2.37 21.46 -25.92
C MET A 72 3.55 20.58 -25.47
N ARG A 73 4.38 21.04 -24.51
CA ARG A 73 5.44 20.21 -23.93
C ARG A 73 4.88 19.03 -23.16
N ASP A 74 3.90 19.27 -22.29
CA ASP A 74 3.26 18.23 -21.49
C ASP A 74 2.69 17.10 -22.40
N ILE A 75 1.95 17.49 -23.45
CA ILE A 75 1.40 16.55 -24.45
C ILE A 75 2.52 15.77 -25.17
N MET A 76 3.62 16.44 -25.52
CA MET A 76 4.75 15.80 -26.18
C MET A 76 5.46 14.77 -25.30
N ASP A 77 5.64 15.08 -24.01
CA ASP A 77 6.24 14.16 -23.05
C ASP A 77 5.33 12.96 -22.77
N TRP A 78 4.02 13.16 -22.62
CA TRP A 78 3.05 12.08 -22.44
C TRP A 78 2.92 11.20 -23.69
N ARG A 79 2.92 11.80 -24.88
CA ARG A 79 2.99 11.05 -26.14
C ARG A 79 4.25 10.19 -26.21
N ARG A 80 5.41 10.70 -25.76
CA ARG A 80 6.65 9.93 -25.69
C ARG A 80 6.48 8.72 -24.77
N GLN A 81 5.87 8.90 -23.60
CA GLN A 81 5.62 7.81 -22.64
C GLN A 81 4.73 6.72 -23.22
N LEU A 82 3.63 7.08 -23.91
CA LEU A 82 2.75 6.11 -24.57
C LEU A 82 3.48 5.29 -25.64
N VAL A 83 4.35 5.92 -26.42
CA VAL A 83 5.11 5.25 -27.50
C VAL A 83 6.21 4.32 -26.97
N MET A 84 6.74 4.58 -25.76
CA MET A 84 7.82 3.76 -25.17
C MET A 84 7.35 2.36 -24.76
N GLY A 85 6.04 2.14 -24.60
CA GLY A 85 5.47 0.80 -24.37
C GLY A 85 5.84 0.13 -23.03
N THR A 86 6.47 0.86 -22.10
CA THR A 86 6.88 0.36 -20.78
C THR A 86 5.80 0.53 -19.70
N LEU A 87 4.58 0.89 -20.09
CA LEU A 87 3.49 1.25 -19.19
C LEU A 87 2.49 0.11 -19.05
N THR A 88 1.92 -0.05 -17.85
CA THR A 88 0.77 -0.96 -17.63
C THR A 88 -0.50 -0.40 -18.27
N GLN A 89 -1.55 -1.22 -18.41
CA GLN A 89 -2.83 -0.79 -19.00
C GLN A 89 -3.45 0.40 -18.25
N ASP A 90 -3.42 0.38 -16.92
CA ASP A 90 -3.97 1.47 -16.10
C ASP A 90 -3.16 2.77 -16.24
N GLN A 91 -1.83 2.67 -16.28
CA GLN A 91 -0.95 3.83 -16.52
C GLN A 91 -1.17 4.42 -17.92
N MET A 92 -1.40 3.56 -18.91
CA MET A 92 -1.75 3.97 -20.26
C MET A 92 -3.07 4.73 -20.26
N TRP A 93 -4.09 4.24 -19.56
CA TRP A 93 -5.39 4.91 -19.42
C TRP A 93 -5.27 6.28 -18.76
N ASP A 94 -4.53 6.39 -17.65
CA ASP A 94 -4.29 7.67 -16.97
C ASP A 94 -3.59 8.71 -17.86
N ILE A 95 -2.61 8.27 -18.66
CA ILE A 95 -1.90 9.15 -19.59
C ILE A 95 -2.82 9.57 -20.73
N LYS A 96 -3.64 8.65 -21.27
CA LYS A 96 -4.65 8.98 -22.29
C LYS A 96 -5.67 10.00 -21.79
N ALA A 97 -6.17 9.83 -20.56
CA ALA A 97 -7.08 10.77 -19.93
C ALA A 97 -6.44 12.16 -19.75
N LYS A 98 -5.18 12.23 -19.31
CA LYS A 98 -4.42 13.49 -19.17
C LYS A 98 -4.20 14.21 -20.51
N ILE A 99 -3.82 13.47 -21.55
CA ILE A 99 -3.65 14.01 -22.91
C ILE A 99 -4.97 14.61 -23.38
N THR A 100 -6.06 13.85 -23.30
CA THR A 100 -7.39 14.26 -23.73
C THR A 100 -7.85 15.53 -23.01
N ALA A 101 -7.80 15.55 -21.68
CA ALA A 101 -8.22 16.71 -20.89
C ALA A 101 -7.40 17.97 -21.19
N LYS A 102 -6.10 17.84 -21.49
CA LYS A 102 -5.25 18.98 -21.87
C LYS A 102 -5.50 19.48 -23.29
N ILE A 103 -5.79 18.58 -24.22
CA ILE A 103 -6.21 18.93 -25.59
C ILE A 103 -7.51 19.73 -25.52
N ASP A 104 -8.52 19.23 -24.80
CA ASP A 104 -9.82 19.90 -24.66
C ASP A 104 -9.67 21.29 -24.02
N TRP A 105 -8.88 21.38 -22.95
CA TRP A 105 -8.57 22.65 -22.31
C TRP A 105 -7.91 23.65 -23.28
N GLY A 106 -6.90 23.21 -24.04
CA GLY A 106 -6.17 24.09 -24.95
C GLY A 106 -7.01 24.52 -26.15
N ASN A 107 -7.88 23.64 -26.65
CA ASN A 107 -8.83 23.97 -27.71
C ASN A 107 -9.79 25.09 -27.28
N ARG A 108 -10.33 25.00 -26.05
CA ARG A 108 -11.13 26.07 -25.45
C ARG A 108 -10.34 27.35 -25.22
N TYR A 109 -9.14 27.22 -24.67
CA TYR A 109 -8.29 28.36 -24.32
C TYR A 109 -7.84 29.18 -25.54
N LEU A 110 -7.67 28.50 -26.68
CA LEU A 110 -7.40 29.13 -27.98
C LEU A 110 -8.65 29.70 -28.66
N GLY A 111 -9.83 29.58 -28.03
CA GLY A 111 -11.10 30.06 -28.58
C GLY A 111 -11.61 29.23 -29.76
N MET A 112 -11.16 27.97 -29.87
CA MET A 112 -11.53 27.08 -30.98
C MET A 112 -12.85 26.34 -30.74
N ASP A 113 -13.51 26.59 -29.59
CA ASP A 113 -14.71 25.86 -29.12
C ASP A 113 -16.00 26.71 -29.15
N LEU A 114 -16.00 27.86 -29.84
CA LEU A 114 -17.13 28.83 -29.83
C LEU A 114 -17.43 29.39 -31.24
N VAL A 115 -17.67 28.54 -32.24
CA VAL A 115 -18.41 28.96 -33.45
C VAL A 115 -19.34 27.84 -33.92
N PRO A 116 -20.67 27.97 -33.77
CA PRO A 116 -21.60 27.25 -34.62
C PRO A 116 -21.49 27.83 -36.04
N ARG A 117 -21.08 27.00 -37.01
CA ARG A 117 -20.84 27.27 -38.44
C ARG A 117 -19.45 27.83 -38.81
N ASN A 118 -18.52 26.93 -39.15
CA ASN A 118 -17.92 26.99 -40.49
C ASN A 118 -17.56 25.58 -41.00
N ARG A 119 -18.36 25.13 -41.98
CA ARG A 119 -18.41 23.81 -42.60
C ARG A 119 -17.24 23.56 -43.58
N TYR A 120 -16.00 23.91 -43.22
CA TYR A 120 -14.86 23.69 -44.13
C TYR A 120 -13.60 23.10 -43.49
N LEU A 121 -13.61 22.85 -42.18
CA LEU A 121 -12.45 22.25 -41.50
C LEU A 121 -12.79 21.11 -40.54
N GLY A 122 -14.01 20.55 -40.56
CA GLY A 122 -14.37 19.26 -39.93
C GLY A 122 -13.90 19.05 -38.50
N MET A 123 -14.09 20.03 -37.62
CA MET A 123 -13.46 20.07 -36.29
C MET A 123 -14.49 20.29 -35.19
N ASP A 124 -15.34 19.28 -35.00
CA ASP A 124 -16.26 19.18 -33.87
C ASP A 124 -15.62 18.37 -32.74
N LEU A 125 -16.06 18.61 -31.49
CA LEU A 125 -15.81 17.77 -30.32
C LEU A 125 -15.91 16.29 -30.73
N VAL A 126 -14.78 15.57 -30.66
CA VAL A 126 -14.79 14.12 -30.91
C VAL A 126 -15.59 13.49 -29.77
N PRO A 127 -16.76 12.89 -30.03
CA PRO A 127 -17.52 12.20 -28.99
C PRO A 127 -16.64 11.06 -28.45
N ARG A 128 -16.50 10.96 -27.12
CA ARG A 128 -15.64 9.94 -26.49
C ARG A 128 -16.42 9.04 -25.54
N VAL A 129 -16.07 7.76 -25.57
CA VAL A 129 -16.41 6.79 -24.53
C VAL A 129 -15.07 6.26 -24.01
N ASP A 130 -14.86 6.32 -22.70
CA ASP A 130 -13.68 5.77 -22.02
C ASP A 130 -12.31 6.23 -22.57
N CYS A 131 -12.23 7.48 -23.04
CA CYS A 131 -11.06 8.14 -23.66
C CYS A 131 -10.76 7.81 -25.12
N ASP A 132 -11.51 6.87 -25.73
CA ASP A 132 -11.38 6.57 -27.15
C ASP A 132 -12.35 7.40 -27.99
N ALA A 133 -11.87 7.84 -29.15
CA ALA A 133 -12.67 8.55 -30.14
C ALA A 133 -13.74 7.60 -30.71
N VAL A 134 -15.00 7.97 -30.56
CA VAL A 134 -16.12 7.18 -31.06
C VAL A 134 -16.23 7.35 -32.57
N ASN A 135 -16.32 6.24 -33.32
CA ASN A 135 -16.52 6.29 -34.75
C ASN A 135 -17.99 6.68 -35.07
N PRO A 136 -18.24 7.83 -35.70
CA PRO A 136 -19.60 8.30 -36.00
C PRO A 136 -20.38 7.38 -36.95
N ASP A 137 -19.70 6.56 -37.75
CA ASP A 137 -20.35 5.62 -38.68
C ASP A 137 -20.84 4.34 -37.98
N THR A 138 -20.46 4.13 -36.71
CA THR A 138 -20.83 2.95 -35.93
C THR A 138 -21.94 3.20 -34.90
N LEU A 139 -22.27 4.47 -34.61
CA LEU A 139 -23.27 4.85 -33.61
C LEU A 139 -24.55 5.43 -34.23
N SER A 140 -25.67 5.22 -33.54
CA SER A 140 -26.92 5.91 -33.86
C SER A 140 -26.78 7.42 -33.65
N PRO A 141 -27.39 8.28 -34.51
CA PRO A 141 -27.37 9.74 -34.33
C PRO A 141 -27.84 10.21 -32.93
N VAL A 142 -28.75 9.45 -32.30
CA VAL A 142 -29.26 9.74 -30.95
C VAL A 142 -28.23 9.42 -29.87
N GLU A 143 -27.51 8.32 -30.03
CA GLU A 143 -26.46 7.90 -29.08
C GLU A 143 -25.26 8.86 -29.16
N LEU A 144 -24.89 9.28 -30.38
CA LEU A 144 -23.84 10.26 -30.61
C LEU A 144 -24.18 11.60 -29.94
N TYR A 145 -25.44 12.05 -30.03
CA TYR A 145 -25.92 13.25 -29.33
C TYR A 145 -25.85 13.10 -27.79
N GLN A 146 -26.20 11.93 -27.25
CA GLN A 146 -26.09 11.67 -25.81
C GLN A 146 -24.63 11.65 -25.33
N VAL A 147 -23.71 11.06 -26.10
CA VAL A 147 -22.27 11.09 -25.82
C VAL A 147 -21.76 12.52 -25.83
N HIS A 148 -22.15 13.33 -26.82
CA HIS A 148 -21.80 14.74 -26.90
C HIS A 148 -22.30 15.54 -25.68
N LEU A 149 -23.56 15.33 -25.26
CA LEU A 149 -24.10 15.96 -24.05
C LEU A 149 -23.32 15.57 -22.79
N LYS A 150 -23.02 14.28 -22.60
CA LYS A 150 -22.21 13.79 -21.47
C LYS A 150 -20.80 14.37 -21.48
N SER A 151 -20.15 14.42 -22.65
CA SER A 151 -18.83 15.07 -22.80
C SER A 151 -18.91 16.57 -22.49
N SER A 152 -20.00 17.26 -22.83
CA SER A 152 -20.20 18.68 -22.48
C SER A 152 -20.42 18.92 -20.98
N ASP A 153 -21.18 18.04 -20.30
CA ASP A 153 -21.53 18.14 -18.87
C ASP A 153 -20.37 17.74 -17.94
N SER A 154 -19.63 16.68 -18.27
CA SER A 154 -18.44 16.25 -17.51
C SER A 154 -17.36 17.35 -17.46
N ILE A 155 -17.32 18.23 -18.46
CA ILE A 155 -16.37 19.34 -18.52
C ILE A 155 -16.81 20.54 -17.65
N GLY A 156 -18.12 20.75 -17.46
CA GLY A 156 -18.63 21.77 -16.53
C GLY A 156 -18.25 21.52 -15.07
N GLY A 157 -18.23 20.26 -14.65
CA GLY A 157 -17.86 19.85 -13.28
C GLY A 157 -16.36 19.97 -12.96
N LEU A 158 -15.49 19.84 -13.95
CA LEU A 158 -14.02 19.91 -13.78
C LEU A 158 -13.47 21.34 -13.80
N LEU A 159 -14.21 22.30 -14.39
CA LEU A 159 -13.76 23.69 -14.58
C LEU A 159 -14.05 24.64 -13.40
N GLY A 160 -14.81 24.22 -12.39
CA GLY A 160 -14.96 24.96 -11.12
C GLY A 160 -13.68 24.99 -10.25
N ARG A 161 -12.59 24.37 -10.69
CA ARG A 161 -11.31 24.22 -9.96
C ARG A 161 -10.15 25.01 -10.59
N GLY A 162 -10.42 26.08 -11.33
CA GLY A 162 -9.40 26.99 -11.83
C GLY A 162 -9.08 28.14 -10.85
N THR A 163 -7.80 28.30 -10.51
CA THR A 163 -7.17 29.48 -9.88
C THR A 163 -7.58 29.89 -8.45
N MET A 164 -7.58 28.95 -7.51
CA MET A 164 -7.29 29.30 -6.11
C MET A 164 -6.11 28.47 -5.64
N ARG A 165 -5.09 29.14 -5.10
CA ARG A 165 -4.14 28.53 -4.16
C ARG A 165 -4.95 28.02 -2.97
N ARG A 166 -5.61 26.88 -3.10
CA ARG A 166 -5.87 26.04 -1.94
C ARG A 166 -4.49 25.53 -1.56
N LYS A 167 -4.06 25.82 -0.33
CA LYS A 167 -3.35 24.80 0.44
C LYS A 167 -4.23 23.56 0.25
N GLU A 168 -3.85 22.66 -0.64
CA GLU A 168 -4.34 21.30 -0.54
C GLU A 168 -3.95 20.91 0.87
N VAL A 169 -4.93 20.87 1.77
CA VAL A 169 -4.81 19.96 2.89
C VAL A 169 -4.84 18.61 2.19
N GLN A 170 -3.66 18.15 1.74
CA GLN A 170 -3.42 16.78 1.35
C GLN A 170 -3.92 15.98 2.54
N LYS A 171 -5.15 15.47 2.44
CA LYS A 171 -5.61 14.47 3.40
C LYS A 171 -4.66 13.32 3.16
N ALA A 172 -3.75 13.08 4.10
CA ALA A 172 -2.93 11.89 4.07
C ALA A 172 -3.88 10.71 3.87
N LEU A 173 -3.76 10.05 2.72
CA LEU A 173 -4.57 8.87 2.40
C LEU A 173 -3.99 7.64 3.10
N THR A 174 -2.72 7.72 3.47
CA THR A 174 -1.96 6.69 4.17
C THR A 174 -1.40 7.24 5.46
N HIS A 175 -1.62 6.50 6.54
CA HIS A 175 -1.10 6.75 7.86
C HIS A 175 -0.16 5.62 8.24
N HIS A 176 0.86 5.96 9.01
CA HIS A 176 1.83 5.00 9.50
C HIS A 176 2.10 5.25 10.98
N LEU A 177 2.38 4.17 11.72
CA LEU A 177 2.72 4.25 13.14
C LEU A 177 4.13 3.76 13.35
N TYR A 178 5.02 4.67 13.73
CA TYR A 178 6.34 4.34 14.22
C TYR A 178 6.25 3.86 15.67
N LEU A 179 6.86 2.71 15.93
CA LEU A 179 6.98 2.07 17.24
C LEU A 179 8.46 1.81 17.50
N ALA A 180 8.99 2.27 18.63
CA ALA A 180 10.30 1.89 19.12
C ALA A 180 10.23 1.43 20.57
N MET A 181 10.77 0.25 20.86
CA MET A 181 10.92 -0.27 22.21
C MET A 181 12.18 0.34 22.85
N ARG A 182 11.99 1.09 23.94
CA ARG A 182 13.07 1.78 24.66
C ARG A 182 13.58 0.99 25.85
N ASP A 183 12.68 0.39 26.61
CA ASP A 183 13.07 -0.38 27.79
C ASP A 183 12.09 -1.52 28.07
N PHE A 184 12.59 -2.54 28.75
CA PHE A 184 11.82 -3.69 29.23
C PHE A 184 12.35 -4.15 30.57
N SER A 185 11.58 -3.85 31.60
CA SER A 185 11.98 -4.00 32.99
C SER A 185 11.68 -5.38 33.58
N TYR A 186 11.26 -6.35 32.76
CA TYR A 186 10.90 -7.69 33.23
C TYR A 186 11.96 -8.73 32.86
N ASN A 187 12.57 -9.34 33.87
CA ASN A 187 13.64 -10.31 33.68
C ASN A 187 13.37 -11.61 34.47
N ILE A 188 13.33 -12.75 33.77
CA ILE A 188 13.18 -14.10 34.34
C ILE A 188 14.50 -14.89 34.23
N GLY A 189 15.55 -14.34 33.62
CA GLY A 189 16.80 -15.09 33.38
C GLY A 189 16.65 -16.20 32.33
N GLU A 190 15.62 -16.12 31.49
CA GLU A 190 15.43 -16.89 30.25
C GLU A 190 15.41 -15.92 29.05
N ASN A 191 15.60 -16.45 27.83
CA ASN A 191 15.38 -15.63 26.63
C ASN A 191 13.89 -15.35 26.48
N MET A 192 13.54 -14.14 26.04
CA MET A 192 12.16 -13.72 25.83
C MET A 192 11.94 -13.25 24.40
N GLU A 193 10.71 -13.39 23.95
CA GLU A 193 10.22 -12.95 22.65
C GLU A 193 8.98 -12.08 22.88
N LEU A 194 9.05 -10.83 22.42
CA LEU A 194 7.95 -9.88 22.46
C LEU A 194 7.38 -9.74 21.06
N ARG A 195 6.06 -9.88 20.94
CA ARG A 195 5.32 -9.69 19.68
C ARG A 195 4.41 -8.48 19.80
N PHE A 196 4.58 -7.52 18.90
CA PHE A 196 3.78 -6.31 18.81
C PHE A 196 2.82 -6.42 17.63
N THR A 197 1.51 -6.30 17.90
CA THR A 197 0.45 -6.41 16.89
C THR A 197 -0.61 -5.35 17.10
N LEU A 198 -1.17 -4.82 16.01
CA LEU A 198 -2.32 -3.93 16.07
C LEU A 198 -3.61 -4.74 16.07
N TYR A 199 -4.48 -4.43 17.03
CA TYR A 199 -5.74 -5.08 17.28
C TYR A 199 -6.90 -4.08 17.19
N ASP A 200 -7.94 -4.45 16.46
CA ASP A 200 -9.20 -3.72 16.41
C ASP A 200 -10.17 -4.30 17.42
N ALA A 201 -10.41 -3.55 18.51
CA ALA A 201 -11.32 -3.96 19.56
C ALA A 201 -12.80 -4.00 19.14
N GLN A 202 -13.17 -3.30 18.06
CA GLN A 202 -14.56 -3.28 17.57
C GLN A 202 -14.91 -4.57 16.85
N CYS A 203 -14.04 -5.03 15.94
CA CYS A 203 -14.23 -6.24 15.15
C CYS A 203 -13.68 -7.50 15.83
N GLY A 204 -12.79 -7.36 16.81
CA GLY A 204 -12.16 -8.47 17.50
C GLY A 204 -11.05 -9.15 16.68
N GLU A 205 -10.38 -8.39 15.81
CA GLU A 205 -9.43 -8.93 14.84
C GLU A 205 -8.08 -8.19 14.86
N PHE A 206 -7.01 -8.93 14.56
CA PHE A 206 -5.68 -8.34 14.35
C PHE A 206 -5.56 -7.78 12.93
N ILE A 207 -5.23 -6.49 12.83
CA ILE A 207 -5.15 -5.77 11.56
C ILE A 207 -3.74 -5.72 10.98
N SER A 208 -2.70 -6.03 11.75
CA SER A 208 -1.30 -6.00 11.29
C SER A 208 -0.61 -7.34 11.46
N GLU A 209 0.50 -7.49 10.74
CA GLU A 209 1.51 -8.51 11.07
C GLU A 209 2.10 -8.28 12.46
N SER A 210 2.73 -9.31 13.02
CA SER A 210 3.43 -9.19 14.30
C SER A 210 4.87 -8.75 14.11
N PHE A 211 5.26 -7.67 14.77
CA PHE A 211 6.66 -7.27 14.89
C PHE A 211 7.32 -7.98 16.07
N LEU A 212 8.47 -8.60 15.82
CA LEU A 212 9.17 -9.45 16.76
C LEU A 212 10.40 -8.77 17.35
N VAL A 213 10.52 -8.80 18.68
CA VAL A 213 11.72 -8.39 19.40
C VAL A 213 12.20 -9.51 20.31
N LYS A 214 13.46 -9.93 20.16
CA LYS A 214 14.09 -10.96 20.99
C LYS A 214 14.96 -10.32 22.07
N VAL A 215 14.69 -10.64 23.33
CA VAL A 215 15.45 -10.17 24.49
C VAL A 215 16.22 -11.35 25.09
N THR A 216 17.55 -11.26 25.13
CA THR A 216 18.41 -12.31 25.65
C THR A 216 18.56 -12.28 27.17
N LYS A 217 18.86 -13.44 27.76
CA LYS A 217 19.04 -13.70 29.22
C LYS A 217 19.92 -12.71 29.99
N CYS A 218 20.92 -12.09 29.35
CA CYS A 218 21.71 -11.02 29.96
C CYS A 218 20.99 -9.68 29.73
N GLY A 219 20.06 -9.35 30.62
CA GLY A 219 19.39 -8.06 30.62
C GLY A 219 20.40 -6.91 30.62
N GLN A 220 20.11 -5.90 29.78
CA GLN A 220 20.78 -4.60 29.65
C GLN A 220 22.02 -4.50 28.73
N SER A 221 22.89 -5.50 28.59
CA SER A 221 24.17 -5.28 27.86
C SER A 221 24.09 -5.33 26.33
N ASN A 222 23.06 -5.98 25.75
CA ASN A 222 22.92 -6.10 24.29
C ASN A 222 21.98 -5.05 23.68
N PHE A 223 21.47 -4.10 24.48
CA PHE A 223 20.58 -3.02 24.01
C PHE A 223 21.23 -2.16 22.91
N MET A 224 22.57 -2.06 22.92
CA MET A 224 23.32 -1.16 22.03
C MET A 224 23.88 -1.81 20.75
N GLU A 225 24.01 -3.13 20.64
CA GLU A 225 24.76 -3.73 19.52
C GLU A 225 23.94 -4.00 18.25
N LYS A 226 22.61 -4.04 18.33
CA LYS A 226 21.72 -4.16 17.16
C LYS A 226 20.59 -3.14 17.23
N LEU A 227 20.91 -1.86 17.01
CA LEU A 227 19.91 -0.78 16.97
C LEU A 227 18.74 -1.08 16.02
N SER A 228 18.96 -1.81 14.92
CA SER A 228 17.94 -2.10 13.89
C SER A 228 16.76 -2.98 14.33
N ASN A 229 16.84 -3.66 15.48
CA ASN A 229 15.90 -4.75 15.81
C ASN A 229 14.81 -4.37 16.83
N HIS A 230 14.75 -3.12 17.26
CA HIS A 230 13.84 -2.69 18.34
C HIS A 230 12.79 -1.67 17.90
N PHE A 231 12.74 -1.34 16.61
CA PHE A 231 11.79 -0.38 16.08
C PHE A 231 11.18 -0.87 14.77
N THR A 232 9.93 -0.47 14.53
CA THR A 232 9.18 -0.79 13.33
C THR A 232 8.26 0.35 12.94
N VAL A 233 7.90 0.40 11.66
CA VAL A 233 6.80 1.24 11.19
C VAL A 233 5.68 0.34 10.72
N PHE A 234 4.53 0.44 11.38
CA PHE A 234 3.28 -0.13 10.87
C PHE A 234 2.81 0.72 9.69
N THR A 235 2.75 0.12 8.51
CA THR A 235 2.35 0.81 7.28
C THR A 235 0.90 0.56 6.91
N ASP A 236 0.42 1.29 5.90
CA ASP A 236 -0.83 0.97 5.19
C ASP A 236 -2.11 1.11 6.04
N LEU A 237 -2.06 1.93 7.11
CA LEU A 237 -3.24 2.29 7.89
C LEU A 237 -4.06 3.32 7.12
N GLY A 238 -5.31 2.94 6.81
CA GLY A 238 -6.24 3.78 6.07
C GLY A 238 -7.03 4.73 6.97
N ASN A 239 -7.78 5.64 6.36
CA ASN A 239 -8.66 6.54 7.12
C ASN A 239 -9.80 5.78 7.81
N ALA A 240 -10.23 4.64 7.26
CA ALA A 240 -11.19 3.77 7.92
C ALA A 240 -10.63 3.21 9.23
N ASP A 241 -9.33 2.89 9.26
CA ASP A 241 -8.69 2.32 10.46
C ASP A 241 -8.49 3.35 11.57
N LEU A 242 -8.25 4.62 11.23
CA LEU A 242 -8.15 5.71 12.20
C LEU A 242 -9.46 5.97 12.96
N GLY A 243 -10.60 5.57 12.38
CA GLY A 243 -11.91 5.67 13.01
C GLY A 243 -12.17 4.56 14.04
N LYS A 244 -11.42 3.45 13.96
CA LYS A 244 -11.60 2.25 14.81
C LYS A 244 -11.00 2.45 16.19
N ASP A 245 -11.32 1.52 17.09
CA ASP A 245 -10.75 1.49 18.43
C ASP A 245 -9.48 0.61 18.47
N LEU A 246 -8.38 1.19 17.97
CA LEU A 246 -7.13 0.49 17.77
C LEU A 246 -6.31 0.40 19.06
N HIS A 247 -5.86 -0.82 19.32
CA HIS A 247 -5.02 -1.16 20.45
C HIS A 247 -3.73 -1.82 19.98
N LEU A 248 -2.62 -1.40 20.54
CA LEU A 248 -1.34 -2.11 20.43
C LEU A 248 -1.32 -3.22 21.48
N VAL A 249 -1.22 -4.46 21.01
CA VAL A 249 -1.13 -5.66 21.85
C VAL A 249 0.30 -6.16 21.83
N ILE A 250 0.82 -6.46 23.03
CA ILE A 250 2.16 -6.98 23.25
C ILE A 250 2.04 -8.36 23.87
N HIS A 251 2.38 -9.41 23.14
CA HIS A 251 2.47 -10.76 23.70
C HIS A 251 3.91 -11.09 24.08
N ILE A 252 4.11 -11.61 25.29
CA ILE A 252 5.42 -11.97 25.82
C ILE A 252 5.50 -13.48 25.99
N PHE A 253 6.51 -14.06 25.36
CA PHE A 253 6.83 -15.47 25.46
C PHE A 253 8.21 -15.67 26.08
N ARG A 254 8.34 -16.66 26.96
CA ARG A 254 9.63 -17.15 27.44
C ARG A 254 10.07 -18.34 26.59
N ILE A 255 11.35 -18.38 26.26
CA ILE A 255 12.01 -19.44 25.51
C ILE A 255 12.99 -20.11 26.47
N GLY A 256 12.64 -21.32 26.89
CA GLY A 256 13.42 -22.05 27.89
C GLY A 256 13.05 -23.53 27.94
N ARG A 257 13.65 -24.25 28.90
CA ARG A 257 13.39 -25.69 29.09
C ARG A 257 12.08 -25.91 29.82
N MET A 258 11.46 -27.07 29.60
CA MET A 258 10.34 -27.50 30.44
C MET A 258 10.85 -27.99 31.79
N THR A 259 10.15 -27.66 32.88
CA THR A 259 10.53 -28.05 34.24
C THR A 259 10.58 -29.57 34.47
N ASN A 260 9.97 -30.35 33.58
CA ASN A 260 9.93 -31.82 33.62
C ASN A 260 10.85 -32.51 32.60
N ASP A 261 11.76 -31.79 31.92
CA ASP A 261 12.72 -32.44 31.02
C ASP A 261 13.71 -33.27 31.82
N SER A 262 13.55 -34.60 31.75
CA SER A 262 14.51 -35.55 32.28
C SER A 262 15.90 -35.29 31.70
N LYS A 263 16.96 -35.42 32.52
CA LYS A 263 18.38 -35.13 32.18
C LYS A 263 18.94 -35.89 30.95
N LYS A 264 18.15 -36.75 30.28
CA LYS A 264 18.54 -37.58 29.12
C LYS A 264 18.01 -37.10 27.76
N SER A 265 17.15 -36.07 27.72
CA SER A 265 16.64 -35.50 26.46
C SER A 265 17.61 -34.47 25.88
N THR A 266 17.73 -34.42 24.54
CA THR A 266 18.37 -33.30 23.84
C THR A 266 17.77 -31.97 24.34
N PRO A 267 18.60 -30.94 24.60
CA PRO A 267 18.12 -29.68 25.16
C PRO A 267 17.30 -28.93 24.10
N GLN A 268 15.98 -29.10 24.16
CA GLN A 268 15.04 -28.37 23.31
C GLN A 268 14.46 -27.19 24.11
N ASN A 269 14.44 -26.01 23.49
CA ASN A 269 13.80 -24.84 24.07
C ASN A 269 12.38 -24.75 23.55
N TYR A 270 11.43 -24.52 24.44
CA TYR A 270 10.02 -24.38 24.13
C TYR A 270 9.56 -22.95 24.37
N LYS A 271 8.67 -22.46 23.50
CA LYS A 271 8.05 -21.15 23.61
C LYS A 271 6.81 -21.26 24.50
N ARG A 272 6.74 -20.49 25.57
CA ARG A 272 5.63 -20.51 26.54
C ARG A 272 5.09 -19.11 26.80
N PRO A 273 3.78 -18.94 26.95
CA PRO A 273 3.19 -17.63 27.22
C PRO A 273 3.58 -17.18 28.63
N VAL A 274 3.73 -15.86 28.80
CA VAL A 274 4.03 -15.27 30.12
C VAL A 274 3.05 -14.17 30.46
N ALA A 275 2.93 -13.19 29.56
CA ALA A 275 2.14 -12.00 29.81
C ALA A 275 1.65 -11.36 28.51
N CYS A 276 0.63 -10.51 28.65
CA CYS A 276 0.11 -9.65 27.59
C CYS A 276 0.02 -8.21 28.12
N GLY A 277 0.43 -7.25 27.30
CA GLY A 277 0.22 -5.82 27.53
C GLY A 277 -0.69 -5.25 26.44
N VAL A 278 -1.56 -4.31 26.80
CA VAL A 278 -2.45 -3.63 25.86
C VAL A 278 -2.36 -2.12 26.05
N LEU A 279 -2.24 -1.39 24.94
CA LEU A 279 -2.19 0.07 24.91
C LEU A 279 -3.16 0.61 23.87
N GLY A 280 -4.11 1.45 24.27
CA GLY A 280 -4.96 2.18 23.33
C GLY A 280 -4.14 3.23 22.58
N ILE A 281 -4.14 3.15 21.25
CA ILE A 281 -3.38 4.07 20.37
C ILE A 281 -4.29 4.98 19.53
N SER A 282 -5.61 4.81 19.64
CA SER A 282 -6.63 5.63 18.96
C SER A 282 -6.39 7.14 19.15
N ASP A 283 -5.98 7.57 20.34
CA ASP A 283 -5.72 8.99 20.63
C ASP A 283 -4.46 9.52 19.92
N ILE A 284 -3.44 8.68 19.78
CA ILE A 284 -2.15 9.02 19.16
C ILE A 284 -2.32 9.15 17.64
N LEU A 285 -3.17 8.32 17.05
CA LEU A 285 -3.48 8.36 15.62
C LEU A 285 -4.39 9.53 15.23
N LYS A 286 -5.22 10.03 16.16
CA LYS A 286 -6.17 11.13 15.93
C LYS A 286 -5.58 12.52 16.13
N GLN A 287 -4.37 12.64 16.69
CA GLN A 287 -3.68 13.92 16.83
C GLN A 287 -3.34 14.50 15.45
N LYS A 288 -4.20 15.42 14.98
CA LYS A 288 -3.95 16.25 13.82
C LYS A 288 -3.15 17.47 14.25
N ASN A 289 -1.97 17.63 13.66
CA ASN A 289 -1.13 18.83 13.69
C ASN A 289 -0.26 18.99 14.95
N GLY A 290 0.90 18.33 14.95
CA GLY A 290 2.12 18.83 15.59
C GLY A 290 3.24 18.83 14.56
N SER A 291 4.24 19.67 14.76
CA SER A 291 5.38 19.84 13.85
C SER A 291 6.08 18.50 13.61
N MET A 292 6.71 18.33 12.43
CA MET A 292 7.42 17.11 11.99
C MET A 292 8.58 16.65 12.90
N LEU A 293 8.79 17.26 14.07
CA LEU A 293 9.98 17.07 14.90
C LEU A 293 9.70 16.87 16.40
N GLU A 294 8.48 17.06 16.92
CA GLU A 294 8.26 17.10 18.39
C GLU A 294 7.31 16.04 18.98
N ASP A 295 6.60 15.23 18.19
CA ASP A 295 5.58 14.31 18.72
C ASP A 295 6.10 12.86 18.94
N GLU A 296 7.28 12.69 19.54
CA GLU A 296 7.66 11.38 20.11
C GLU A 296 6.96 11.21 21.47
N GLN A 297 5.94 10.35 21.52
CA GLN A 297 5.25 10.07 22.78
C GLN A 297 5.80 8.81 23.43
N GLU A 298 6.36 8.96 24.63
CA GLU A 298 6.75 7.84 25.47
C GLU A 298 5.54 7.30 26.25
N ARG A 299 5.30 5.99 26.18
CA ARG A 299 4.21 5.28 26.86
C ARG A 299 4.76 4.03 27.55
N THR A 300 4.40 3.86 28.82
CA THR A 300 4.68 2.63 29.56
C THR A 300 3.47 1.70 29.54
N VAL A 301 3.64 0.50 28.99
CA VAL A 301 2.59 -0.53 28.95
C VAL A 301 2.76 -1.48 30.12
N LYS A 302 1.74 -1.59 30.96
CA LYS A 302 1.70 -2.54 32.08
C LYS A 302 1.43 -3.95 31.56
N LEU A 303 2.06 -4.94 32.19
CA LEU A 303 1.95 -6.34 31.80
C LEU A 303 0.97 -7.09 32.71
N SER A 304 0.08 -7.84 32.08
CA SER A 304 -0.92 -8.67 32.74
C SER A 304 -0.74 -10.13 32.39
N THR A 305 -1.11 -11.02 33.29
CA THR A 305 -1.03 -12.47 33.12
C THR A 305 -2.35 -13.13 33.52
N CYS A 306 -2.59 -14.34 33.01
CA CYS A 306 -3.79 -15.12 33.29
C CYS A 306 -3.46 -16.61 33.26
N ASN A 307 -4.48 -17.44 33.49
CA ASN A 307 -4.35 -18.89 33.26
C ASN A 307 -3.99 -19.17 31.79
N GLU A 308 -3.12 -20.16 31.54
CA GLU A 308 -2.64 -20.47 30.18
C GLU A 308 -3.78 -20.82 29.21
N ASN A 309 -4.88 -21.40 29.71
CA ASN A 309 -6.06 -21.75 28.91
C ASN A 309 -6.82 -20.55 28.36
N ASP A 310 -6.71 -19.38 28.99
CA ASP A 310 -7.38 -18.15 28.59
C ASP A 310 -6.43 -17.17 27.89
N PHE A 311 -5.16 -17.55 27.72
CA PHE A 311 -4.11 -16.66 27.24
C PHE A 311 -4.38 -16.14 25.82
N HIS A 312 -5.00 -16.95 24.96
CA HIS A 312 -5.38 -16.55 23.60
C HIS A 312 -6.40 -15.40 23.59
N GLN A 313 -7.20 -15.24 24.63
CA GLN A 313 -8.19 -14.15 24.79
C GLN A 313 -7.71 -13.05 25.74
N LEU A 314 -6.49 -13.13 26.28
CA LEU A 314 -6.04 -12.20 27.32
C LEU A 314 -6.07 -10.74 26.87
N HIS A 315 -5.65 -10.46 25.63
CA HIS A 315 -5.72 -9.11 25.06
C HIS A 315 -7.15 -8.57 25.09
N ASP A 316 -8.11 -9.40 24.74
CA ASP A 316 -9.53 -9.07 24.63
C ASP A 316 -10.17 -8.87 26.02
N ILE A 317 -9.77 -9.69 26.99
CA ILE A 317 -10.15 -9.59 28.41
C ILE A 317 -9.64 -8.26 29.01
N ILE A 318 -8.41 -7.85 28.67
CA ILE A 318 -7.82 -6.59 29.13
C ILE A 318 -8.56 -5.40 28.51
N VAL A 319 -8.81 -5.41 27.19
CA VAL A 319 -9.58 -4.37 26.48
C VAL A 319 -10.98 -4.22 27.09
N LYS A 320 -11.68 -5.33 27.34
CA LYS A 320 -13.01 -5.37 27.96
C LYS A 320 -13.00 -5.10 29.48
N LYS A 321 -11.83 -4.82 30.09
CA LYS A 321 -11.63 -4.53 31.51
C LYS A 321 -12.21 -5.59 32.46
N MET A 322 -12.10 -6.87 32.09
CA MET A 322 -12.59 -7.99 32.90
C MET A 322 -11.57 -8.37 33.99
N ASN A 323 -11.39 -7.47 34.97
CA ASN A 323 -10.35 -7.55 36.01
C ASN A 323 -10.37 -8.81 36.90
N HIS A 324 -11.42 -9.63 36.84
CA HIS A 324 -11.52 -10.88 37.60
C HIS A 324 -10.83 -12.07 36.92
N LYS A 325 -10.43 -11.96 35.64
CA LYS A 325 -9.82 -13.04 34.85
C LYS A 325 -8.32 -12.88 34.59
N PHE A 326 -7.73 -11.76 34.98
CA PHE A 326 -6.31 -11.49 34.82
C PHE A 326 -5.74 -10.79 36.06
N SER A 327 -4.45 -10.95 36.29
CA SER A 327 -3.70 -10.24 37.32
C SER A 327 -2.57 -9.43 36.69
N LEU A 328 -2.21 -8.31 37.32
CA LEU A 328 -0.97 -7.61 36.96
C LEU A 328 0.21 -8.48 37.35
N LEU A 329 1.25 -8.47 36.52
CA LEU A 329 2.42 -9.29 36.76
C LEU A 329 3.15 -8.82 38.04
N THR A 330 3.17 -9.66 39.08
CA THR A 330 3.63 -9.26 40.42
C THR A 330 5.16 -9.15 40.47
N GLY A 331 5.68 -7.95 40.75
CA GLY A 331 7.12 -7.71 40.96
C GLY A 331 7.50 -6.26 40.66
N GLN A 332 7.40 -5.38 41.66
CA GLN A 332 7.67 -3.94 41.64
C GLN A 332 6.76 -3.11 40.72
N ASP A 333 6.39 -1.91 41.20
CA ASP A 333 5.51 -0.91 40.54
C ASP A 333 6.02 -0.38 39.18
N ARG A 334 6.99 -1.05 38.56
CA ARG A 334 7.71 -0.65 37.35
C ARG A 334 7.84 -1.74 36.29
N THR A 335 7.20 -2.91 36.45
CA THR A 335 7.19 -3.94 35.39
C THR A 335 6.33 -3.50 34.22
N GLY A 336 6.99 -3.22 33.10
CA GLY A 336 6.34 -2.70 31.91
C GLY A 336 7.28 -2.64 30.71
N VAL A 337 6.69 -2.42 29.54
CA VAL A 337 7.43 -2.14 28.31
C VAL A 337 7.33 -0.64 28.06
N VAL A 338 8.47 0.03 27.94
CA VAL A 338 8.52 1.46 27.59
C VAL A 338 8.64 1.58 26.07
N LEU A 339 7.69 2.28 25.47
CA LEU A 339 7.55 2.45 24.04
C LEU A 339 7.60 3.92 23.67
N THR A 340 8.28 4.23 22.57
CA THR A 340 8.13 5.51 21.87
C THR A 340 7.24 5.30 20.66
N LEU A 341 6.17 6.08 20.57
CA LEU A 341 5.21 6.05 19.48
C LEU A 341 5.22 7.38 18.74
N ARG A 342 5.14 7.32 17.41
CA ARG A 342 5.03 8.50 16.56
C ARG A 342 4.16 8.21 15.35
N THR A 343 3.19 9.08 15.08
CA THR A 343 2.36 8.98 13.88
C THR A 343 3.07 9.67 12.70
N LEU A 344 3.11 8.99 11.56
CA LEU A 344 3.68 9.52 10.31
C LEU A 344 2.57 9.56 9.26
N HIS A 345 2.57 10.61 8.44
CA HIS A 345 1.54 10.86 7.44
C HIS A 345 2.15 11.00 6.06
N GLY A 346 1.49 10.44 5.04
CA GLY A 346 1.95 10.48 3.66
C GLY A 346 2.47 9.14 3.17
N SER A 347 2.96 9.10 1.94
CA SER A 347 3.43 7.86 1.32
C SER A 347 4.84 7.49 1.81
N LEU A 348 5.08 6.19 2.03
CA LEU A 348 6.37 5.67 2.48
C LEU A 348 7.59 6.17 1.65
N PRO A 349 7.56 6.26 0.31
CA PRO A 349 8.71 6.74 -0.47
C PRO A 349 9.05 8.22 -0.21
N VAL A 350 8.03 9.05 0.03
CA VAL A 350 8.22 10.46 0.38
C VAL A 350 8.80 10.58 1.78
N LEU A 351 8.29 9.82 2.75
CA LEU A 351 8.83 9.80 4.11
C LEU A 351 10.29 9.30 4.16
N GLN A 352 10.64 8.32 3.32
CA GLN A 352 12.01 7.87 3.15
C GLN A 352 12.93 8.97 2.60
N GLN A 353 12.44 9.83 1.70
CA GLN A 353 13.19 10.98 1.18
C GLN A 353 13.28 12.12 2.20
N GLU A 354 12.22 12.37 2.96
CA GLU A 354 12.16 13.45 3.96
C GLU A 354 12.98 13.13 5.22
N SER A 355 13.13 11.85 5.58
CA SER A 355 13.88 11.42 6.78
C SER A 355 14.72 10.16 6.53
N PRO A 356 15.72 10.21 5.63
CA PRO A 356 16.50 9.05 5.24
C PRO A 356 17.23 8.38 6.41
N LEU A 357 17.57 9.14 7.47
CA LEU A 357 18.21 8.62 8.67
C LEU A 357 17.28 7.74 9.53
N LEU A 358 15.97 8.01 9.55
CA LEU A 358 14.99 7.20 10.27
C LEU A 358 14.70 5.89 9.54
N PHE A 359 14.73 5.90 8.20
CA PHE A 359 14.32 4.77 7.37
C PHE A 359 15.47 3.87 6.89
N LYS A 360 16.74 4.20 7.17
CA LYS A 360 17.91 3.48 6.63
C LYS A 360 17.98 2.00 7.05
N ASN A 361 17.45 1.65 8.22
CA ASN A 361 17.47 0.28 8.78
C ASN A 361 16.13 -0.09 9.45
N ILE A 362 15.00 0.41 8.94
CA ILE A 362 13.70 0.21 9.60
C ILE A 362 13.04 -1.09 9.20
N THR A 363 12.52 -1.81 10.18
CA THR A 363 11.63 -2.95 9.93
C THR A 363 10.24 -2.40 9.58
N VAL A 364 9.73 -2.71 8.39
CA VAL A 364 8.38 -2.33 7.99
C VAL A 364 7.42 -3.47 8.34
N THR A 365 6.36 -3.16 9.09
CA THR A 365 5.32 -4.13 9.45
C THR A 365 4.04 -3.77 8.72
N ARG A 366 3.54 -4.66 7.87
CA ARG A 366 2.42 -4.32 7.00
C ARG A 366 1.08 -4.57 7.69
N LYS A 367 0.06 -3.84 7.22
CA LYS A 367 -1.34 -4.17 7.49
C LYS A 367 -1.68 -5.52 6.84
N ARG A 368 -2.46 -6.35 7.52
CA ARG A 368 -3.05 -7.57 6.98
C ARG A 368 -4.12 -7.18 5.97
N GLY A 369 -4.02 -7.73 4.77
CA GLY A 369 -4.81 -7.29 3.63
C GLY A 369 -4.33 -5.93 3.10
N PHE A 370 -5.08 -5.39 2.15
CA PHE A 370 -4.70 -4.17 1.44
C PHE A 370 -5.05 -2.90 2.23
N SER A 371 -4.31 -1.82 1.96
CA SER A 371 -4.71 -0.46 2.34
C SER A 371 -5.99 -0.04 1.62
N ASP A 372 -6.68 0.97 2.16
CA ASP A 372 -7.86 1.57 1.51
C ASP A 372 -7.53 2.10 0.09
N VAL A 373 -6.27 2.46 -0.15
CA VAL A 373 -5.75 2.91 -1.44
C VAL A 373 -4.54 2.06 -1.80
N ILE A 374 -4.65 1.28 -2.88
CA ILE A 374 -3.53 0.53 -3.46
C ILE A 374 -2.89 1.43 -4.51
N MET A 375 -1.59 1.71 -4.35
CA MET A 375 -0.89 2.58 -5.29
C MET A 375 -0.59 1.80 -6.59
N PRO A 376 -0.76 2.43 -7.78
CA PRO A 376 -0.43 1.78 -9.05
C PRO A 376 1.03 1.32 -9.08
N GLY A 377 1.26 0.02 -9.25
CA GLY A 377 2.59 -0.61 -9.22
C GLY A 377 2.93 -1.37 -7.93
N ASP A 378 2.07 -1.32 -6.91
CA ASP A 378 2.19 -2.18 -5.73
C ASP A 378 1.69 -3.60 -6.06
N VAL A 379 2.63 -4.52 -6.31
CA VAL A 379 2.35 -5.94 -6.59
C VAL A 379 2.59 -6.73 -5.31
N ARG A 380 1.50 -7.16 -4.68
CA ARG A 380 1.51 -7.87 -3.40
C ARG A 380 0.77 -9.20 -3.52
N ASN A 381 1.42 -10.28 -3.11
CA ASN A 381 0.85 -11.63 -3.09
C ASN A 381 1.16 -12.28 -1.74
N ASP A 382 0.40 -11.87 -0.72
CA ASP A 382 0.63 -12.30 0.64
C ASP A 382 -0.36 -13.41 1.01
N LEU A 383 0.16 -14.51 1.55
CA LEU A 383 -0.63 -15.62 2.08
C LEU A 383 -0.44 -15.68 3.58
N TYR A 384 -1.48 -15.31 4.33
CA TYR A 384 -1.50 -15.45 5.79
C TYR A 384 -2.08 -16.80 6.15
N PHE A 385 -1.42 -17.51 7.07
CA PHE A 385 -1.87 -18.80 7.57
C PHE A 385 -2.14 -18.66 9.07
N THR A 386 -3.16 -19.31 9.61
CA THR A 386 -3.45 -19.22 11.03
C THR A 386 -3.92 -20.58 11.53
N LEU A 387 -3.23 -21.11 12.53
CA LEU A 387 -3.63 -22.35 13.19
C LEU A 387 -4.68 -22.02 14.24
N GLU A 388 -5.96 -22.21 13.96
CA GLU A 388 -7.00 -21.77 14.90
C GLU A 388 -7.17 -22.72 16.10
N LYS A 389 -7.44 -24.00 15.82
CA LYS A 389 -7.76 -25.01 16.84
C LYS A 389 -7.21 -26.38 16.46
N GLY A 390 -6.65 -27.09 17.44
CA GLY A 390 -6.33 -28.51 17.35
C GLY A 390 -6.95 -29.28 18.52
N GLU A 391 -7.62 -30.39 18.23
CA GLU A 391 -8.20 -31.29 19.22
C GLU A 391 -7.44 -32.61 19.21
N PHE A 392 -6.94 -33.02 20.38
CA PHE A 392 -6.07 -34.19 20.49
C PHE A 392 -6.62 -35.16 21.53
N GLU A 393 -6.74 -36.43 21.13
CA GLU A 393 -7.23 -37.47 22.03
C GLU A 393 -6.25 -37.75 23.17
N LYS A 394 -6.80 -37.81 24.40
CA LYS A 394 -6.08 -38.32 25.57
C LYS A 394 -5.93 -39.84 25.43
N GLY A 395 -4.89 -40.29 24.74
CA GLY A 395 -4.57 -41.71 24.59
C GLY A 395 -4.24 -42.42 25.91
N GLY A 396 -5.28 -42.76 26.70
CA GLY A 396 -5.24 -43.67 27.86
C GLY A 396 -4.47 -43.22 29.10
N LYS A 397 -3.91 -42.00 29.15
CA LYS A 397 -3.12 -41.48 30.29
C LYS A 397 -3.93 -40.47 31.13
N SER A 398 -3.66 -40.42 32.43
CA SER A 398 -4.34 -39.53 33.39
C SER A 398 -4.03 -38.05 33.19
N THR A 399 -2.89 -37.71 32.58
CA THR A 399 -2.47 -36.35 32.27
C THR A 399 -2.48 -36.07 30.77
N SER A 400 -3.00 -34.90 30.37
CA SER A 400 -2.92 -34.38 29.00
C SER A 400 -1.46 -34.15 28.59
N LYS A 401 -1.15 -34.43 27.31
CA LYS A 401 0.17 -34.14 26.74
C LYS A 401 0.33 -32.63 26.49
N ASN A 402 1.56 -32.15 26.54
CA ASN A 402 1.90 -30.83 26.04
C ASN A 402 1.91 -30.90 24.51
N ILE A 403 1.29 -29.92 23.85
CA ILE A 403 1.12 -29.92 22.40
C ILE A 403 1.99 -28.80 21.81
N GLU A 404 2.78 -29.15 20.80
CA GLU A 404 3.52 -28.23 19.93
C GLU A 404 3.13 -28.58 18.50
N ALA A 405 2.62 -27.60 17.75
CA ALA A 405 2.36 -27.73 16.33
C ALA A 405 3.55 -27.16 15.55
N ALA A 406 4.02 -27.90 14.55
CA ALA A 406 5.07 -27.45 13.66
C ALA A 406 4.56 -27.40 12.22
N VAL A 407 4.81 -26.28 11.54
CA VAL A 407 4.38 -26.04 10.15
C VAL A 407 5.63 -25.94 9.27
N GLN A 408 5.61 -26.65 8.15
CA GLN A 408 6.66 -26.66 7.14
C GLN A 408 6.05 -26.59 5.75
N LEU A 409 6.70 -25.88 4.84
CA LEU A 409 6.35 -25.88 3.42
C LEU A 409 7.12 -26.99 2.74
N VAL A 410 6.41 -27.87 2.03
CA VAL A 410 7.00 -29.02 1.32
C VAL A 410 6.62 -28.93 -0.14
N SER A 411 7.60 -29.10 -1.04
CA SER A 411 7.37 -29.17 -2.47
C SER A 411 6.62 -30.47 -2.85
N PRO A 412 6.02 -30.55 -4.05
CA PRO A 412 5.42 -31.79 -4.54
C PRO A 412 6.39 -32.98 -4.54
N ASP A 413 7.69 -32.71 -4.63
CA ASP A 413 8.77 -33.72 -4.62
C ASP A 413 9.16 -34.18 -3.20
N GLY A 414 8.49 -33.66 -2.16
CA GLY A 414 8.75 -34.01 -0.77
C GLY A 414 9.92 -33.25 -0.13
N GLN A 415 10.49 -32.25 -0.80
CA GLN A 415 11.59 -31.43 -0.25
C GLN A 415 11.03 -30.27 0.56
N VAL A 416 11.61 -30.03 1.74
CA VAL A 416 11.21 -28.89 2.59
C VAL A 416 11.82 -27.62 2.02
N LEU A 417 10.98 -26.61 1.80
CA LEU A 417 11.40 -25.30 1.32
C LEU A 417 11.99 -24.48 2.47
N GLU A 418 13.23 -24.02 2.29
CA GLU A 418 13.92 -23.20 3.28
C GLU A 418 13.55 -21.72 3.13
N ASN A 419 13.54 -21.00 4.25
CA ASN A 419 13.36 -19.53 4.30
C ASN A 419 12.07 -19.00 3.64
N CYS A 420 11.00 -19.81 3.61
CA CYS A 420 9.70 -19.40 3.07
C CYS A 420 8.69 -18.96 4.15
N LEU A 421 8.90 -19.31 5.42
CA LEU A 421 7.96 -18.99 6.49
C LEU A 421 8.44 -17.79 7.30
N SER A 422 7.64 -16.73 7.32
CA SER A 422 7.80 -15.61 8.26
C SER A 422 6.84 -15.82 9.43
N SER A 423 7.32 -15.65 10.67
CA SER A 423 6.47 -15.63 11.88
C SER A 423 6.09 -14.21 12.30
N GLY A 424 6.40 -13.23 11.46
CA GLY A 424 6.37 -11.82 11.79
C GLY A 424 7.60 -11.07 11.27
N THR A 425 7.53 -9.75 11.34
CA THR A 425 8.59 -8.85 10.89
C THR A 425 9.66 -8.68 11.97
N GLY A 426 10.91 -8.46 11.57
CA GLY A 426 12.05 -8.31 12.49
C GLY A 426 12.83 -9.60 12.75
N GLU A 427 12.39 -10.74 12.20
CA GLU A 427 13.15 -11.99 12.13
C GLU A 427 13.35 -12.41 10.67
N GLU A 428 14.43 -13.15 10.41
CA GLU A 428 14.64 -13.81 9.12
C GLU A 428 13.62 -14.94 8.93
N ASN A 429 13.32 -15.23 7.66
CA ASN A 429 12.42 -16.33 7.35
C ASN A 429 13.03 -17.67 7.80
N THR A 430 12.16 -18.57 8.25
CA THR A 430 12.55 -19.86 8.80
C THR A 430 12.04 -20.99 7.90
N MET A 431 12.66 -22.17 8.06
CA MET A 431 12.23 -23.42 7.42
C MET A 431 11.00 -24.03 8.11
N GLN A 432 10.85 -23.80 9.42
CA GLN A 432 9.81 -24.41 10.23
C GLN A 432 9.28 -23.40 11.25
N PHE A 433 7.97 -23.21 11.25
CA PHE A 433 7.29 -22.52 12.33
C PHE A 433 6.95 -23.49 13.45
N ARG A 434 7.13 -23.07 14.71
CA ARG A 434 6.72 -23.83 15.90
C ARG A 434 5.78 -23.01 16.75
N SER A 435 4.65 -23.60 17.13
CA SER A 435 3.65 -22.96 17.97
C SER A 435 4.12 -22.80 19.41
N VAL A 436 3.39 -21.99 20.17
CA VAL A 436 3.53 -21.93 21.63
C VAL A 436 3.08 -23.26 22.24
N VAL A 437 3.78 -23.69 23.28
CA VAL A 437 3.44 -24.87 24.07
C VAL A 437 2.61 -24.45 25.27
N LEU A 438 1.37 -24.93 25.31
CA LEU A 438 0.47 -24.77 26.46
C LEU A 438 0.56 -26.01 27.36
N TYR A 439 0.60 -25.78 28.68
CA TYR A 439 0.70 -26.86 29.66
C TYR A 439 -0.67 -27.53 29.87
N THR A 440 -0.72 -28.84 29.65
CA THR A 440 -1.87 -29.71 30.03
C THR A 440 -3.24 -29.36 29.44
N THR A 441 -3.32 -28.74 28.26
CA THR A 441 -4.60 -28.46 27.59
C THR A 441 -4.96 -29.56 26.58
N THR A 442 -6.25 -29.93 26.50
CA THR A 442 -6.74 -30.96 25.54
C THR A 442 -7.06 -30.35 24.16
N THR A 443 -7.22 -29.03 24.13
CA THR A 443 -7.45 -28.19 22.95
C THR A 443 -6.32 -27.19 22.83
N ALA A 444 -5.51 -27.27 21.77
CA ALA A 444 -4.54 -26.25 21.44
C ALA A 444 -5.28 -25.15 20.65
N LEU A 445 -5.59 -24.03 21.31
CA LEU A 445 -6.08 -22.81 20.66
C LEU A 445 -4.86 -21.95 20.37
N THR A 446 -4.28 -22.12 19.19
CA THR A 446 -3.10 -21.35 18.76
C THR A 446 -3.55 -20.05 18.11
N GLY A 447 -4.22 -19.17 18.85
CA GLY A 447 -4.60 -17.81 18.38
C GLY A 447 -3.42 -16.88 18.03
N LEU A 448 -2.25 -17.43 17.69
CA LEU A 448 -1.06 -16.73 17.24
C LEU A 448 -0.91 -16.98 15.74
N ILE A 449 -1.38 -15.99 15.01
CA ILE A 449 -1.37 -15.85 13.56
C ILE A 449 0.08 -15.95 13.04
N LEU A 450 0.24 -16.68 11.93
CA LEU A 450 1.44 -16.79 11.11
C LEU A 450 1.40 -15.69 10.03
#